data_AF-A0A1F6PZU4-F1
#
_entry.id   AF-A0A1F6PZU4-F1
#
_cell.length_a   1.000
_cell.length_b   1.000
_cell.length_c   1.000
_cell.angle_alpha   90.00
_cell.angle_beta   90.00
_cell.angle_gamma   90.00
#
_symmetry.space_group_name_H-M   'P 1'
#
loop_
_entity.id
_entity.type
_entity.pdbx_description
1 polymer ?
#
loop_
_entity_poly.entity_id
_entity_poly.type
_entity_poly.pdbx_seq_one_letter_code
_entity_poly.pdbx_strand_id
1 'polypeptide(L)'
;MDAMIRVSLDAVEKAENKYKLVYEVANLAKKLVEEQIVKKQHEEFGYDVEPTFNSSIKKEKPVQHALMVKASETDDSGLVG
;
A
#
# COMPACT_ATOMS: atom_id res chain seq x y z
N MET A 1 -31.56 11.98 -7.90
CA MET A 1 -30.33 11.19 -8.14
C MET A 1 -29.14 11.93 -7.58
N ASP A 2 -28.31 11.25 -6.83
CA ASP A 2 -27.06 11.78 -6.27
C ASP A 2 -26.17 12.36 -7.38
N ALA A 3 -25.56 13.52 -7.16
CA ALA A 3 -24.70 14.17 -8.15
C ALA A 3 -23.52 13.27 -8.55
N MET A 4 -23.02 12.49 -7.59
CA MET A 4 -21.92 11.54 -7.83
C MET A 4 -22.33 10.43 -8.79
N ILE A 5 -23.55 9.89 -8.64
CA ILE A 5 -24.08 8.84 -9.53
C ILE A 5 -24.24 9.37 -10.95
N ARG A 6 -24.72 10.61 -11.11
CA ARG A 6 -24.90 11.23 -12.44
C ARG A 6 -23.57 11.42 -13.18
N VAL A 7 -22.54 11.88 -12.48
CA VAL A 7 -21.20 12.07 -13.07
C VAL A 7 -20.59 10.72 -13.47
N SER A 8 -20.74 9.69 -12.64
CA SER A 8 -20.24 8.35 -12.95
C SER A 8 -20.94 7.74 -14.17
N LEU A 9 -22.26 7.92 -14.31
CA LEU A 9 -23.02 7.44 -15.47
C LEU A 9 -22.58 8.16 -16.75
N ASP A 10 -22.44 9.49 -16.71
CA ASP A 10 -21.99 10.30 -17.84
C ASP A 10 -20.58 9.88 -18.30
N ALA A 11 -19.68 9.56 -17.38
CA ALA A 11 -18.33 9.06 -17.69
C ALA A 11 -18.36 7.68 -18.39
N VAL A 12 -19.28 6.79 -17.98
CA VAL A 12 -19.45 5.47 -18.61
C VAL A 12 -20.06 5.58 -20.01
N GLU A 13 -21.00 6.51 -20.20
CA GLU A 13 -21.65 6.75 -21.50
C GLU A 13 -20.69 7.37 -22.51
N LYS A 14 -19.80 8.27 -22.07
CA LYS A 14 -18.81 8.96 -22.92
C LYS A 14 -17.55 8.15 -23.20
N ALA A 15 -17.32 7.03 -22.52
CA ALA A 15 -16.12 6.24 -22.69
C ALA A 15 -16.14 5.47 -24.03
N GLU A 16 -15.15 5.74 -24.90
CA GLU A 16 -14.94 4.99 -26.14
C GLU A 16 -14.73 3.50 -25.90
N ASN A 17 -14.04 3.14 -24.80
CA ASN A 17 -13.84 1.75 -24.40
C ASN A 17 -14.11 1.57 -22.91
N LYS A 18 -15.23 0.90 -22.62
CA LYS A 18 -15.70 0.67 -21.24
C LYS A 18 -14.77 -0.25 -20.44
N TYR A 19 -14.12 -1.21 -21.08
CA TYR A 19 -13.15 -2.09 -20.39
C TYR A 19 -11.89 -1.34 -19.98
N LYS A 20 -11.42 -0.44 -20.85
CA LYS A 20 -10.28 0.44 -20.54
C LYS A 20 -10.63 1.36 -19.36
N LEU A 21 -11.81 1.98 -19.37
CA LEU A 21 -12.29 2.81 -18.26
C LEU A 21 -12.30 2.04 -16.94
N VAL A 22 -12.82 0.81 -16.93
CA VAL A 22 -12.84 -0.03 -15.71
C VAL A 22 -11.42 -0.28 -15.19
N TYR A 23 -10.48 -0.58 -16.08
CA TYR A 23 -9.09 -0.81 -15.71
C TYR A 23 -8.41 0.45 -15.13
N GLU A 24 -8.65 1.61 -15.73
CA GLU A 24 -8.12 2.89 -15.24
C GLU A 24 -8.69 3.25 -13.86
N VAL A 25 -9.99 3.05 -13.65
CA VAL A 25 -10.63 3.27 -12.34
C VAL A 25 -10.06 2.32 -11.29
N ALA A 26 -9.86 1.04 -11.61
CA ALA A 26 -9.27 0.08 -10.69
C ALA A 26 -7.83 0.46 -10.30
N ASN A 27 -7.01 0.91 -11.26
CA ASN A 27 -5.66 1.37 -11.00
C ASN A 27 -5.63 2.65 -10.14
N LEU A 28 -6.53 3.59 -10.42
CA LEU A 28 -6.62 4.82 -9.62
C LEU A 28 -7.02 4.52 -8.17
N ALA A 29 -8.01 3.62 -7.97
CA ALA A 29 -8.41 3.17 -6.65
C ALA A 29 -7.26 2.52 -5.89
N LYS A 30 -6.50 1.62 -6.55
CA LYS A 30 -5.31 1.00 -5.97
C LYS A 30 -4.28 2.05 -5.51
N LYS A 31 -3.96 3.01 -6.38
CA LYS A 31 -2.98 4.07 -6.06
C LYS A 31 -3.41 4.92 -4.86
N LEU A 32 -4.69 5.28 -4.77
CA LEU A 32 -5.21 6.05 -3.63
C LEU A 32 -5.09 5.28 -2.31
N VAL A 33 -5.31 3.95 -2.33
CA VAL A 33 -5.13 3.09 -1.16
C VAL A 33 -3.65 3.00 -0.76
N GLU A 34 -2.76 2.80 -1.73
CA GLU A 34 -1.32 2.74 -1.51
C GLU A 34 -0.80 4.06 -0.90
N GLU A 35 -1.21 5.20 -1.43
CA GLU A 35 -0.84 6.52 -0.88
C GLU A 35 -1.36 6.72 0.55
N GLN A 36 -2.55 6.21 0.89
CA GLN A 36 -3.06 6.26 2.26
C GLN A 36 -2.29 5.35 3.21
N ILE A 37 -1.86 4.17 2.76
CA ILE A 37 -1.00 3.28 3.57
C ILE A 37 0.33 3.97 3.86
N VAL A 38 0.95 4.60 2.86
CA VAL A 38 2.20 5.36 3.05
C VAL A 38 2.00 6.53 4.03
N LYS A 39 0.90 7.28 3.92
CA LYS A 39 0.57 8.36 4.86
C LYS A 39 0.37 7.86 6.29
N LYS A 40 -0.36 6.76 6.48
CA LYS A 40 -0.56 6.14 7.80
C LYS A 40 0.75 5.64 8.41
N GLN A 41 1.62 5.02 7.61
CA GLN A 41 2.96 4.62 8.06
C GLN A 41 3.84 5.81 8.43
N HIS A 42 3.68 6.95 7.75
CA HIS A 42 4.39 8.19 8.08
C HIS A 42 3.88 8.82 9.38
N GLU A 43 2.56 8.82 9.60
CA GLU A 43 1.92 9.31 10.83
C GLU A 43 2.25 8.43 12.05
N GLU A 44 2.30 7.11 11.90
CA GLU A 44 2.64 6.16 12.97
C GLU A 44 4.14 6.21 13.37
N PHE A 45 4.98 6.91 12.60
CA PHE A 45 6.39 7.17 12.91
C PHE A 45 6.64 8.54 13.57
N GLY A 46 5.59 9.33 13.85
CA GLY A 46 5.69 10.66 14.46
C GLY A 46 5.55 10.66 16.00
N TYR A 47 6.69 10.79 16.68
CA TYR A 47 6.89 11.23 18.08
C TYR A 47 6.40 10.35 19.25
N ASP A 48 7.35 9.57 19.80
CA ASP A 48 7.63 9.67 21.24
C ASP A 48 9.15 9.49 21.45
N VAL A 49 9.83 10.59 21.77
CA VAL A 49 11.26 10.63 22.12
C VAL A 49 11.34 10.97 23.60
N GLU A 50 11.31 9.95 24.43
CA GLU A 50 11.88 9.97 25.78
C GLU A 50 13.01 8.92 25.79
N PRO A 51 14.29 9.34 25.87
CA PRO A 51 15.41 8.42 25.83
C PRO A 51 15.74 7.96 27.25
N THR A 52 15.00 7.00 27.79
CA THR A 52 15.55 6.13 28.85
C THR A 52 16.08 4.87 28.20
N PHE A 53 17.37 4.91 27.88
CA PHE A 53 18.17 3.76 27.49
C PHE A 53 17.93 2.59 28.48
N ASN A 54 17.29 1.53 28.00
CA ASN A 54 17.40 0.22 28.59
C ASN A 54 17.96 -0.72 27.51
N SER A 55 19.19 -1.18 27.73
CA SER A 55 20.10 -1.79 26.75
C SER A 55 19.77 -3.26 26.43
N SER A 56 18.51 -3.61 26.21
CA SER A 56 18.13 -4.98 25.89
C SER A 56 16.95 -5.03 24.95
N ILE A 57 17.18 -5.71 23.82
CA ILE A 57 16.23 -6.11 22.78
C ILE A 57 16.07 -5.05 21.67
N LYS A 58 16.89 -5.23 20.62
CA LYS A 58 16.64 -4.73 19.27
C LYS A 58 15.22 -5.12 18.86
N LYS A 59 14.27 -4.20 18.93
CA LYS A 59 12.91 -4.41 18.44
C LYS A 59 12.89 -4.20 16.92
N GLU A 60 13.39 -5.19 16.17
CA GLU A 60 12.90 -5.38 14.81
C GLU A 60 11.37 -5.49 14.89
N LYS A 61 10.65 -4.66 14.13
CA LYS A 61 9.17 -4.73 14.16
C LYS A 61 8.79 -6.15 13.74
N PRO A 62 7.91 -6.87 14.47
CA PRO A 62 7.55 -8.26 14.16
C PRO A 62 7.15 -8.48 12.70
N VAL A 63 6.57 -7.45 12.08
CA VAL A 63 6.20 -7.41 10.66
C VAL A 63 7.42 -7.42 9.72
N GLN A 64 8.50 -6.70 10.05
CA GLN A 64 9.73 -6.67 9.24
C GLN A 64 10.47 -8.01 9.30
N HIS A 65 10.54 -8.62 10.49
CA HIS A 65 11.11 -9.94 10.65
C HIS A 65 10.30 -10.98 9.85
N ALA A 66 8.96 -10.95 9.95
CA ALA A 66 8.11 -11.85 9.18
C ALA A 66 8.25 -11.66 7.65
N LEU A 67 8.38 -10.42 7.18
CA LEU A 67 8.57 -10.11 5.77
C LEU A 67 9.94 -10.56 5.26
N MET A 68 10.99 -10.36 6.06
CA MET A 68 12.36 -10.77 5.74
C MET A 68 12.47 -12.30 5.62
N VAL A 69 11.88 -13.04 6.57
CA VAL A 69 11.82 -14.51 6.52
C VAL A 69 11.07 -14.98 5.27
N LYS A 70 9.93 -14.35 4.96
CA LYS A 70 9.15 -14.73 3.78
C LYS A 70 9.88 -14.48 2.46
N ALA A 71 10.61 -13.36 2.37
CA ALA A 71 11.43 -13.02 1.20
C ALA A 71 12.60 -14.01 1.02
N SER A 72 13.27 -14.39 2.11
CA SER A 72 14.37 -15.38 2.06
C SER A 72 13.89 -16.79 1.68
N GLU A 73 12.65 -17.16 1.99
CA GLU A 73 12.04 -18.44 1.57
C GLU A 73 11.58 -18.45 0.10
N THR A 74 11.37 -17.27 -0.51
CA THR A 74 10.88 -17.16 -1.89
C THR A 74 11.99 -16.89 -2.91
N ASP A 75 13.20 -16.52 -2.46
CA ASP A 75 14.37 -16.29 -3.31
C ASP A 75 15.22 -17.54 -3.56
N ASP A 76 14.60 -18.74 -3.55
CA ASP A 76 15.20 -20.00 -4.01
C ASP A 76 15.08 -20.15 -5.55
N SER A 77 15.44 -19.10 -6.29
CA SER A 77 15.70 -19.19 -7.74
C SER A 77 17.11 -18.68 -8.05
N GLY A 78 18.08 -19.49 -7.60
CA GLY A 78 19.33 -19.84 -8.29
C GLY A 78 20.23 -18.71 -8.79
N LEU A 79 21.30 -18.40 -8.03
CA LEU A 79 22.63 -18.06 -8.56
C LEU A 79 23.65 -17.90 -7.42
N VAL A 80 24.14 -19.02 -6.87
CA VAL A 80 25.54 -19.21 -6.42
C VAL A 80 25.77 -20.70 -6.16
N GLY A 81 26.59 -21.33 -6.99
CA GLY A 81 26.93 -22.74 -6.98
C GLY A 81 27.22 -23.24 -8.38
#